data_AF-A0A6V7JVJ8-F1
#
_entry.id   AF-A0A6V7JVJ8-F1
#
_cell.length_a   1.000
_cell.length_b   1.000
_cell.length_c   1.000
_cell.angle_alpha   90.00
_cell.angle_beta   90.00
_cell.angle_gamma   90.00
#
_symmetry.space_group_name_H-M   'P 1'
#
loop_
_entity.id
_entity.type
_entity.pdbx_description
1 polymer ?
#
loop_
_entity_poly.entity_id
_entity_poly.type
_entity_poly.pdbx_seq_one_letter_code
_entity_poly.pdbx_strand_id
1 'polypeptide(L)'
;YMERIQLDYNEAARKAGVYVISACGFDSIPCDLGIIFTQQKFIGDVNAVETYLNTWAKHNLGGPGLNFGTWESAVYGLAHADELRELRTKLFPKKLPRFEPKLKL
;
A
#
# COMPACT_ATOMS: atom_id res chain seq x y z
N TYR A 1 11.14 -1.91 -5.38
CA TYR A 1 9.73 -2.09 -4.98
C TYR A 1 9.63 -2.81 -3.65
N MET A 2 8.51 -2.59 -2.97
CA MET A 2 8.24 -3.15 -1.64
C MET A 2 8.32 -4.68 -1.65
N GLU A 3 7.83 -5.33 -2.70
CA GLU A 3 7.88 -6.78 -2.86
C GLU A 3 9.32 -7.33 -2.88
N ARG A 4 10.24 -6.64 -3.55
CA ARG A 4 11.65 -7.05 -3.54
C ARG A 4 12.29 -6.90 -2.17
N ILE A 5 12.02 -5.78 -1.48
CA ILE A 5 12.49 -5.57 -0.11
C ILE A 5 11.97 -6.65 0.83
N GLN A 6 10.68 -6.98 0.73
CA GLN A 6 10.08 -8.06 1.51
C GLN A 6 10.71 -9.41 1.17
N LEU A 7 10.94 -9.72 -0.11
CA LEU A 7 11.49 -11.00 -0.53
C LEU A 7 12.93 -11.18 -0.03
N ASP A 8 13.75 -10.14 -0.18
CA ASP A 8 15.19 -10.23 0.04
C ASP A 8 15.56 -10.04 1.53
N TYR A 9 14.79 -9.24 2.29
CA TYR A 9 15.19 -8.82 3.65
C TYR A 9 14.28 -9.30 4.78
N ASN A 10 13.10 -9.87 4.51
CA ASN A 10 12.17 -10.26 5.59
C ASN A 10 12.81 -11.26 6.58
N GLU A 11 13.57 -12.24 6.09
CA GLU A 11 14.21 -13.22 6.98
C GLU A 11 15.33 -12.59 7.82
N ALA A 12 16.16 -11.73 7.20
CA ALA A 12 17.24 -11.03 7.88
C ALA A 12 16.71 -10.06 8.94
N ALA A 13 15.68 -9.28 8.61
CA ALA A 13 15.02 -8.37 9.54
C ALA A 13 14.45 -9.12 10.75
N ARG A 14 13.79 -10.27 10.51
CA ARG A 14 13.27 -11.13 11.57
C ARG A 14 14.39 -11.67 12.49
N LYS A 15 15.50 -12.15 11.91
CA LYS A 15 16.67 -12.63 12.68
C LYS A 15 17.31 -11.52 13.53
N ALA A 16 17.31 -10.30 13.03
CA ALA A 16 17.84 -9.13 13.72
C ALA A 16 16.85 -8.49 14.71
N GLY A 17 15.59 -8.96 14.76
CA GLY A 17 14.55 -8.38 15.63
C GLY A 17 14.12 -6.96 15.22
N VAL A 18 14.24 -6.61 13.94
CA VAL A 18 13.87 -5.29 13.41
C VAL A 18 12.71 -5.39 12.43
N TYR A 19 11.98 -4.29 12.27
CA TYR A 19 10.90 -4.17 11.29
C TYR A 19 11.34 -3.29 10.13
N VAL A 20 11.05 -3.73 8.90
CA VAL A 20 11.19 -2.92 7.69
C VAL A 20 9.78 -2.54 7.24
N ILE A 21 9.44 -1.27 7.42
CA ILE A 21 8.10 -0.75 7.11
C ILE A 21 8.20 0.09 5.83
N SER A 22 7.53 -0.37 4.79
CA SER A 22 7.35 0.37 3.53
C SER A 22 5.97 1.05 3.49
N ALA A 23 5.72 1.91 2.50
CA ALA A 23 4.49 2.68 2.37
C ALA A 23 4.15 3.48 3.64
N CYS A 24 5.11 4.24 4.17
CA CYS A 24 4.90 5.11 5.34
C CYS A 24 4.55 6.56 4.95
N GLY A 25 4.06 6.76 3.72
CA GLY A 25 3.77 8.07 3.14
C GLY A 25 2.43 8.68 3.56
N PHE A 26 2.16 9.88 3.04
CA PHE A 26 0.95 10.66 3.28
C PHE A 26 -0.35 9.94 2.88
N ASP A 27 -0.33 9.19 1.78
CA ASP A 27 -1.49 8.43 1.29
C ASP A 27 -1.69 7.10 2.03
N SER A 28 -0.67 6.64 2.75
CA SER A 28 -0.62 5.30 3.31
C SER A 28 -0.98 5.30 4.80
N ILE A 29 -0.18 5.95 5.67
CA ILE A 29 -0.42 5.94 7.13
C ILE A 29 -1.80 6.51 7.50
N PRO A 30 -2.22 7.68 7.00
CA PRO A 30 -3.55 8.22 7.31
C PRO A 30 -4.70 7.31 6.85
N CYS A 31 -4.54 6.63 5.72
CA CYS A 31 -5.51 5.67 5.22
C CYS A 31 -5.60 4.45 6.14
N ASP A 32 -4.46 3.84 6.48
CA ASP A 32 -4.38 2.67 7.36
C ASP A 32 -4.98 2.96 8.74
N LEU A 33 -4.70 4.15 9.31
CA LEU A 33 -5.31 4.57 10.58
C LEU A 33 -6.83 4.66 10.49
N GLY A 34 -7.39 5.16 9.38
CA GLY A 34 -8.82 5.20 9.14
C GLY A 34 -9.45 3.81 9.00
N ILE A 35 -8.75 2.87 8.36
CA ILE A 35 -9.17 1.47 8.25
C ILE A 35 -9.19 0.81 9.64
N ILE A 36 -8.11 0.95 10.41
CA ILE A 36 -8.00 0.39 11.78
C ILE A 36 -9.12 0.94 12.67
N PHE A 37 -9.34 2.27 12.63
CA PHE A 37 -10.42 2.89 13.39
C PHE A 37 -11.79 2.30 13.02
N THR A 38 -12.06 2.18 11.71
CA THR A 38 -13.32 1.59 11.20
C THR A 38 -13.50 0.17 11.70
N GLN A 39 -12.46 -0.68 11.59
CA GLN A 39 -12.49 -2.06 12.09
C GLN A 39 -12.78 -2.15 13.59
N GLN A 40 -12.20 -1.26 14.40
CA GLN A 40 -12.40 -1.27 15.85
C GLN A 40 -13.78 -0.78 16.29
N LYS A 41 -14.44 0.06 15.48
CA LYS A 41 -15.73 0.68 15.83
C LYS A 41 -16.92 0.03 15.15
N PHE A 42 -16.69 -0.76 14.11
CA PHE A 42 -17.75 -1.47 13.42
C PHE A 42 -18.27 -2.63 14.28
N ILE A 43 -19.59 -2.74 14.42
CA ILE A 43 -20.22 -3.85 15.13
C ILE A 43 -20.34 -5.02 14.16
N GLY A 44 -19.44 -5.99 14.27
CA GLY A 44 -19.33 -7.15 13.39
C GLY A 44 -18.06 -7.10 12.53
N ASP A 45 -18.04 -7.86 11.44
CA ASP A 45 -16.88 -7.95 10.56
C ASP A 45 -16.94 -6.88 9.45
N VAL A 46 -15.83 -6.17 9.26
CA VAL A 46 -15.67 -5.26 8.13
C VAL A 46 -15.36 -6.08 6.87
N ASN A 47 -16.28 -6.05 5.90
CA ASN A 47 -16.12 -6.78 4.64
C ASN A 47 -15.29 -6.00 3.60
N ALA A 48 -15.51 -4.69 3.46
CA ALA A 48 -14.66 -3.80 2.66
C ALA A 48 -14.73 -2.36 3.16
N VAL A 49 -13.71 -1.59 2.79
CA VAL A 49 -13.62 -0.14 3.00
C VAL A 49 -13.16 0.49 1.70
N GLU A 50 -13.84 1.53 1.27
CA GLU A 50 -13.39 2.38 0.16
C GLU A 50 -13.00 3.75 0.70
N THR A 51 -11.79 4.18 0.37
CA THR A 51 -11.23 5.45 0.82
C THR A 51 -11.01 6.36 -0.38
N TYR A 52 -11.45 7.61 -0.26
CA TYR A 52 -11.32 8.61 -1.30
C TYR A 52 -10.46 9.76 -0.79
N LEU A 53 -9.53 10.23 -1.63
CA LEU A 53 -8.76 11.44 -1.38
C LEU A 53 -9.28 12.55 -2.29
N ASN A 54 -9.67 13.67 -1.71
CA ASN A 54 -10.00 14.88 -2.45
C ASN A 54 -9.00 15.98 -2.08
N THR A 55 -8.34 16.54 -3.09
CA THR A 55 -7.37 17.63 -2.92
C THR A 55 -7.91 18.89 -3.56
N TRP A 56 -7.88 20.01 -2.85
CA TRP A 56 -8.28 21.31 -3.38
C TRP A 56 -7.25 22.39 -3.04
N ALA A 57 -7.15 23.40 -3.91
CA ALA A 57 -6.37 24.60 -3.68
C ALA A 57 -7.29 25.81 -3.82
N LYS A 58 -7.17 26.79 -2.91
CA LYS A 58 -8.00 28.01 -2.95
C LYS A 58 -7.66 28.92 -4.14
N HIS A 59 -6.43 28.85 -4.62
CA HIS A 59 -5.91 29.62 -5.76
C HIS A 59 -4.95 28.73 -6.56
N ASN A 60 -4.65 29.10 -7.80
CA ASN A 60 -3.60 28.43 -8.56
C ASN A 60 -2.25 28.65 -7.85
N LEU A 61 -1.68 27.57 -7.32
CA LEU A 61 -0.43 27.63 -6.56
C LEU A 61 0.77 27.91 -7.45
N GLY A 62 0.68 27.63 -8.76
CA GLY A 62 1.82 27.64 -9.68
C GLY A 62 2.86 26.57 -9.32
N GLY A 63 3.63 26.10 -10.31
CA GLY A 63 4.68 25.12 -10.08
C GLY A 63 4.20 23.66 -9.92
N PRO A 64 5.11 22.76 -9.50
CA PRO A 64 4.84 21.32 -9.45
C PRO A 64 3.88 20.94 -8.31
N GLY A 65 2.82 20.20 -8.65
CA GLY A 65 1.80 19.73 -7.69
C GLY A 65 2.18 18.47 -6.90
N LEU A 66 3.33 17.86 -7.18
CA LEU A 66 3.84 16.65 -6.52
C LEU A 66 5.30 16.87 -6.11
N ASN A 67 5.74 16.19 -5.04
CA ASN A 67 7.15 16.21 -4.69
C ASN A 67 7.96 15.36 -5.69
N PHE A 68 9.24 15.69 -5.83
CA PHE A 68 10.15 14.98 -6.73
C PHE A 68 10.22 13.48 -6.42
N GLY A 69 10.23 13.09 -5.14
CA GLY A 69 10.29 11.68 -4.74
C GLY A 69 9.08 10.86 -5.19
N THR A 70 7.87 11.43 -5.16
CA THR A 70 6.67 10.80 -5.72
C THR A 70 6.79 10.64 -7.23
N TRP A 71 7.26 11.67 -7.94
CA TRP A 71 7.46 11.58 -9.39
C TRP A 71 8.48 10.50 -9.76
N GLU A 72 9.64 10.50 -9.11
CA GLU A 72 10.68 9.51 -9.31
C GLU A 72 10.16 8.09 -9.02
N SER A 73 9.46 7.91 -7.89
CA SER A 73 8.84 6.63 -7.53
C SER A 73 7.82 6.17 -8.57
N ALA A 74 7.07 7.08 -9.19
CA ALA A 74 6.13 6.76 -10.25
C ALA A 74 6.84 6.34 -11.54
N VAL A 75 7.95 6.99 -11.90
CA VAL A 75 8.76 6.63 -13.07
C VAL A 75 9.34 5.22 -12.91
N TYR A 76 10.03 4.95 -11.79
CA TYR A 76 10.49 3.58 -11.49
C TYR A 76 9.31 2.61 -11.34
N GLY A 77 8.18 3.12 -10.82
CA GLY A 77 6.83 2.54 -10.74
C GLY A 77 6.31 1.92 -12.05
N LEU A 78 6.63 2.57 -13.16
CA LEU A 78 6.25 2.12 -14.49
C LEU A 78 7.35 1.30 -15.15
N ALA A 79 8.61 1.71 -14.96
CA ALA A 79 9.76 1.10 -15.61
C ALA A 79 9.98 -0.39 -15.24
N HIS A 80 9.55 -0.81 -14.04
CA HIS A 80 9.71 -2.20 -13.56
C HIS A 80 8.37 -2.87 -13.21
N ALA A 81 7.27 -2.40 -13.79
CA ALA A 81 5.94 -2.93 -13.50
C ALA A 81 5.81 -4.43 -13.88
N ASP A 82 6.55 -4.87 -14.89
CA ASP A 82 6.59 -6.24 -15.38
C ASP A 82 7.30 -7.22 -14.41
N GLU A 83 8.23 -6.74 -13.59
CA GLU A 83 8.91 -7.54 -12.56
C GLU A 83 7.97 -7.96 -11.42
N LEU A 84 6.92 -7.18 -11.15
CA LEU A 84 6.03 -7.37 -9.99
C LEU A 84 5.35 -8.74 -9.99
N ARG A 85 5.00 -9.26 -11.17
CA ARG A 85 4.35 -10.57 -11.28
C ARG A 85 5.24 -11.70 -10.77
N GLU A 86 6.52 -11.68 -11.14
CA GLU A 86 7.48 -12.69 -10.71
C GLU A 86 7.74 -12.58 -9.20
N LEU A 87 7.99 -11.36 -8.70
CA LEU A 87 8.22 -11.10 -7.29
C LEU A 87 7.04 -11.58 -6.42
N ARG A 88 5.81 -11.24 -6.80
CA ARG A 88 4.59 -11.66 -6.09
C ARG A 88 4.38 -13.17 -6.11
N THR A 89 4.76 -13.85 -7.20
CA THR A 89 4.68 -15.31 -7.28
C THR A 89 5.63 -15.98 -6.29
N LYS A 90 6.83 -15.42 -6.11
CA LYS A 90 7.82 -15.91 -5.13
C LYS A 90 7.37 -15.63 -3.68
N LEU A 91 6.83 -14.44 -3.41
CA LEU A 91 6.35 -14.05 -2.09
C LEU A 91 5.08 -14.80 -1.65
N PHE A 92 4.15 -15.02 -2.58
CA PHE A 92 2.82 -15.55 -2.30
C PHE A 92 2.56 -16.84 -3.10
N PRO A 93 3.33 -17.92 -2.85
CA PRO A 93 3.19 -19.17 -3.60
C PRO A 93 1.85 -19.87 -3.34
N LYS A 94 1.24 -19.62 -2.18
CA LYS A 94 -0.09 -20.10 -1.81
C LYS A 94 -1.09 -18.96 -1.93
N LYS A 95 -2.13 -19.16 -2.73
CA LYS A 95 -3.24 -18.20 -2.85
C LYS A 95 -4.01 -18.13 -1.54
N LEU A 96 -4.42 -16.92 -1.16
CA LEU A 96 -5.33 -16.69 -0.05
C LEU A 96 -6.70 -17.33 -0.34
N PRO A 97 -7.43 -17.75 0.71
CA PRO A 97 -8.79 -18.26 0.54
C PRO A 97 -9.71 -17.20 -0.09
N ARG A 98 -10.82 -17.65 -0.68
CA ARG A 98 -11.84 -16.72 -1.17
C ARG A 98 -12.48 -15.99 0.00
N PHE A 99 -12.65 -14.69 -0.16
CA PHE A 99 -13.34 -13.86 0.81
C PHE A 99 -14.85 -13.99 0.60
N GLU A 100 -15.58 -14.34 1.65
CA GLU A 100 -17.03 -14.53 1.65
C GLU A 100 -17.66 -13.73 2.81
N PRO A 101 -18.86 -13.13 2.65
CA PRO A 101 -19.64 -13.12 1.42
C PRO A 101 -19.02 -12.20 0.37
N LYS A 102 -19.18 -12.56 -0.91
CA LYS A 102 -18.83 -11.66 -2.01
C LYS A 102 -19.64 -10.36 -1.94
N LEU A 103 -18.95 -9.23 -1.95
CA LEU A 103 -19.58 -7.94 -2.22
C LEU A 103 -20.32 -7.98 -3.56
N LYS A 104 -21.58 -7.56 -3.53
CA LYS A 104 -22.33 -7.19 -4.72
C LYS A 104 -21.99 -5.74 -5.02
N LEU A 105 -21.21 -5.51 -6.07
CA LEU A 105 -21.00 -4.18 -6.65
C LEU A 105 -22.28 -3.68 -7.30
#